data_AF-L9VWL2-F1
#
_entry.id   AF-L9VWL2-F1
#
_cell.length_a   1.000
_cell.length_b   1.000
_cell.length_c   1.000
_cell.angle_alpha   90.00
_cell.angle_beta   90.00
_cell.angle_gamma   90.00
#
_symmetry.space_group_name_H-M   'P 1'
#
loop_
_entity.id
_entity.type
_entity.pdbx_description
1 polymer ?
#
loop_
_entity_poly.entity_id
_entity_poly.type
_entity_poly.pdbx_seq_one_letter_code
_entity_poly.pdbx_strand_id
1 'polypeptide(L)'
;TAPPRDAVFAEYVAPQPSIERLEARFGDIPDRVREYDRRLRAVRTREYKYVRGDDGFERLHDVTVDPNERDDIAAEEPEQVRTLQRRLEEQFEPLEDADATGAVEMREGTKERLADLGYL
;
A
#
# COMPACT_ATOMS: atom_id res chain seq x y z
N THR A 1 -6.21 1.45 29.95
CA THR A 1 -5.43 1.00 28.77
C THR A 1 -6.40 0.43 27.76
N ALA A 2 -6.34 0.85 26.49
CA ALA A 2 -7.16 0.23 25.44
C ALA A 2 -6.77 -1.25 25.29
N PRO A 3 -7.74 -2.15 25.01
CA PRO A 3 -7.41 -3.54 24.73
C PRO A 3 -6.44 -3.64 23.54
N PRO A 4 -5.51 -4.59 23.55
CA PRO A 4 -4.61 -4.79 22.42
C PRO A 4 -5.43 -5.14 21.17
N ARG A 5 -5.16 -4.43 20.07
CA ARG A 5 -5.77 -4.71 18.77
C ARG A 5 -5.32 -6.07 18.24
N ASP A 6 -6.26 -6.84 17.69
CA ASP A 6 -5.98 -8.16 17.11
C ASP A 6 -5.34 -8.07 15.72
N ALA A 7 -5.52 -6.94 15.04
CA ALA A 7 -4.89 -6.66 13.77
C ALA A 7 -4.66 -5.14 13.56
N VAL A 8 -3.73 -4.82 12.66
CA VAL A 8 -3.47 -3.49 12.11
C VAL A 8 -3.62 -3.57 10.60
N PHE A 9 -4.32 -2.62 10.01
CA PHE A 9 -4.54 -2.51 8.58
C PHE A 9 -3.83 -1.27 8.05
N ALA A 10 -3.27 -1.35 6.84
CA ALA A 10 -2.61 -0.24 6.17
C ALA A 10 -2.89 -0.26 4.67
N GLU A 11 -2.96 0.92 4.06
CA GLU A 11 -3.09 1.10 2.62
C GLU A 11 -2.02 2.09 2.14
N TYR A 12 -1.40 1.75 1.01
CA TYR A 12 -0.56 2.61 0.22
C TYR A 12 -1.25 2.76 -1.13
N VAL A 13 -1.70 3.98 -1.45
CA VAL A 13 -2.54 4.22 -2.64
C VAL A 13 -1.69 4.42 -3.88
N ALA A 14 -0.69 5.30 -3.80
CA ALA A 14 0.18 5.64 -4.91
C ALA A 14 1.39 6.40 -4.35
N PRO A 15 2.51 6.46 -5.08
CA PRO A 15 3.63 7.31 -4.69
C PRO A 15 3.18 8.77 -4.62
N GLN A 16 3.70 9.50 -3.63
CA GLN A 16 3.48 10.94 -3.48
C GLN A 16 4.85 11.64 -3.44
N PRO A 17 5.19 12.46 -4.46
CA PRO A 17 4.38 12.83 -5.62
C PRO A 17 4.24 11.69 -6.66
N SER A 18 3.29 11.83 -7.59
CA SER A 18 3.04 10.81 -8.63
C SER A 18 4.24 10.61 -9.56
N ILE A 19 4.29 9.47 -10.25
CA ILE A 19 5.35 9.15 -11.21
C ILE A 19 5.49 10.23 -12.28
N GLU A 20 4.38 10.69 -12.87
CA GLU A 20 4.42 11.71 -13.94
C GLU A 20 5.03 13.03 -13.45
N ARG A 21 4.83 13.35 -12.17
CA ARG A 21 5.43 14.56 -11.57
C ARG A 21 6.89 14.39 -11.26
N LEU A 22 7.30 13.21 -10.81
CA LEU A 22 8.72 12.90 -10.65
C LEU A 22 9.42 13.00 -12.01
N GLU A 23 8.82 12.48 -13.07
CA GLU A 23 9.34 12.59 -14.44
C GLU A 23 9.38 14.04 -14.92
N ALA A 24 8.30 14.81 -14.73
CA ALA A 24 8.26 16.21 -15.12
C ALA A 24 9.33 17.07 -14.42
N ARG A 25 9.70 16.71 -13.18
CA ARG A 25 10.68 17.44 -12.38
C ARG A 25 12.12 16.99 -12.61
N PHE A 26 12.35 15.69 -12.78
CA PHE A 26 13.69 15.10 -12.78
C PHE A 26 14.09 14.48 -14.14
N GLY A 27 13.18 14.39 -15.10
CA GLY A 27 13.39 13.66 -16.36
C GLY A 27 13.26 12.15 -16.14
N ASP A 28 14.19 11.37 -16.70
CA ASP A 28 14.17 9.93 -16.53
C ASP A 28 14.35 9.52 -15.07
N ILE A 29 13.39 8.78 -14.53
CA ILE A 29 13.45 8.23 -13.18
C ILE A 29 13.90 6.76 -13.20
N PRO A 30 14.60 6.29 -12.15
CA PRO A 30 14.99 4.89 -12.06
C PRO A 30 13.79 3.93 -12.02
N ASP A 31 13.89 2.77 -12.69
CA ASP A 31 12.82 1.75 -12.73
C ASP A 31 12.37 1.28 -11.35
N ARG A 32 13.28 1.24 -10.37
CA ARG A 32 12.96 0.93 -8.96
C ARG A 32 11.89 1.85 -8.34
N VAL A 33 11.69 3.05 -8.88
CA VAL A 33 10.63 3.96 -8.41
C VAL A 33 9.28 3.49 -8.93
N ARG A 34 9.23 3.00 -10.18
CA ARG A 34 8.01 2.47 -10.81
C ARG A 34 7.52 1.18 -10.16
N GLU A 35 8.41 0.43 -9.52
CA GLU A 35 8.00 -0.73 -8.68
C GLU A 35 6.99 -0.34 -7.59
N TYR A 36 6.99 0.91 -7.15
CA TYR A 36 6.04 1.40 -6.14
C TYR A 36 4.85 2.15 -6.74
N ASP A 37 4.70 2.16 -8.06
CA ASP A 37 3.54 2.74 -8.75
C ASP A 37 2.39 1.73 -8.81
N ARG A 38 1.90 1.38 -7.62
CA ARG A 38 0.85 0.36 -7.41
C ARG A 38 0.14 0.61 -6.09
N ARG A 39 -1.09 0.13 -5.96
CA ARG A 39 -1.80 0.13 -4.68
C ARG A 39 -1.36 -1.08 -3.87
N LEU A 40 -1.03 -0.89 -2.59
CA LEU A 40 -0.75 -1.98 -1.66
C LEU A 40 -1.70 -1.90 -0.47
N ARG A 41 -2.19 -3.05 -0.03
CA ARG A 41 -2.90 -3.19 1.24
C ARG A 41 -2.23 -4.24 2.09
N ALA A 42 -2.20 -4.01 3.40
CA ALA A 42 -1.57 -4.90 4.34
C ALA A 42 -2.42 -5.13 5.58
N VAL A 43 -2.39 -6.37 6.08
CA VAL A 43 -2.91 -6.73 7.40
C VAL A 43 -1.80 -7.35 8.22
N ARG A 44 -1.61 -6.84 9.43
CA ARG A 44 -0.62 -7.29 10.40
C ARG A 44 -1.35 -7.80 11.64
N THR A 45 -1.21 -9.08 11.96
CA THR A 45 -1.75 -9.68 13.19
C THR A 45 -0.69 -9.63 14.31
N ARG A 46 -0.68 -10.60 15.24
CA ARG A 46 0.47 -10.81 16.13
C ARG A 46 1.55 -11.64 15.45
N GLU A 47 1.14 -12.64 14.67
CA GLU A 47 2.01 -13.67 14.11
C GLU A 47 2.40 -13.43 12.66
N TYR A 48 1.50 -12.84 11.87
CA TYR A 48 1.71 -12.72 10.43
C TYR A 48 1.57 -11.29 9.96
N LYS A 49 2.22 -11.00 8.84
CA LYS A 49 1.90 -9.86 7.98
C LYS A 49 1.63 -10.37 6.58
N TYR A 50 0.50 -9.96 6.03
CA TYR A 50 0.15 -10.20 4.63
C TYR A 50 0.06 -8.86 3.91
N VAL A 51 0.63 -8.80 2.70
CA VAL A 51 0.59 -7.64 1.79
C VAL A 51 0.09 -8.11 0.44
N ARG A 52 -0.81 -7.35 -0.19
CA ARG A 52 -1.25 -7.58 -1.57
C ARG A 52 -1.27 -6.28 -2.38
N GLY A 53 -0.98 -6.39 -3.66
CA GLY A 53 -1.12 -5.34 -4.66
C GLY A 53 -2.36 -5.47 -5.51
N ASP A 54 -2.67 -4.42 -6.29
CA ASP A 54 -3.60 -4.45 -7.42
C ASP A 54 -2.99 -5.10 -8.67
N ASP A 55 -1.67 -5.22 -8.73
CA ASP A 55 -0.87 -5.86 -9.78
C ASP A 55 -0.74 -7.40 -9.62
N GLY A 56 -1.47 -7.99 -8.67
CA GLY A 56 -1.33 -9.41 -8.32
C GLY A 56 -0.12 -9.74 -7.46
N PHE A 57 0.65 -8.74 -7.01
CA PHE A 57 1.69 -8.93 -6.00
C PHE A 57 1.06 -9.45 -4.69
N GLU A 58 1.68 -10.44 -4.07
CA GLU A 58 1.37 -10.82 -2.70
C GLU A 58 2.60 -11.33 -1.97
N ARG A 59 2.61 -11.15 -0.64
CA ARG A 59 3.61 -11.73 0.26
C ARG A 59 3.01 -12.03 1.63
N LEU A 60 3.51 -13.08 2.25
CA LEU A 60 3.19 -13.45 3.62
C LEU A 60 4.49 -13.60 4.42
N HIS A 61 4.54 -13.04 5.61
CA HIS A 61 5.70 -13.16 6.51
C HIS A 61 5.24 -13.58 7.91
N ASP A 62 5.90 -14.58 8.51
CA ASP A 62 5.83 -14.84 9.95
C ASP A 62 6.82 -13.92 10.65
N VAL A 63 6.29 -12.84 11.20
CA VAL A 63 7.06 -11.79 11.88
C VAL A 63 7.59 -12.20 13.27
N THR A 64 7.16 -13.35 13.80
CA THR A 64 7.59 -13.82 15.13
C THR A 64 8.97 -14.43 15.03
N VAL A 65 9.27 -15.05 13.89
CA VAL A 65 10.57 -15.64 13.56
C VAL A 65 11.35 -14.80 12.56
N ASP A 66 10.69 -14.06 11.69
CA ASP A 66 11.28 -13.15 10.71
C ASP A 66 10.75 -11.71 10.87
N PRO A 67 11.16 -11.00 11.93
CA PRO A 67 10.71 -9.62 12.20
C PRO A 67 11.17 -8.60 11.14
N ASN A 68 12.09 -8.99 10.25
CA ASN A 68 12.59 -8.14 9.17
C ASN A 68 11.98 -8.48 7.80
N GLU A 69 11.02 -9.41 7.74
CA GLU A 69 10.23 -9.69 6.54
C GLU A 69 11.11 -10.06 5.32
N ARG A 70 12.16 -10.85 5.56
CA ARG A 70 13.10 -11.35 4.56
C ARG A 70 12.58 -12.55 3.80
N ASP A 71 11.82 -13.41 4.48
CA ASP A 71 11.37 -14.69 3.96
C ASP A 71 9.87 -14.61 3.64
N ASP A 72 9.54 -14.64 2.35
CA ASP A 72 8.15 -14.74 1.88
C ASP A 72 7.70 -16.20 1.92
N ILE A 73 6.68 -16.48 2.73
CA ILE A 73 6.15 -17.82 2.98
C ILE A 73 4.74 -18.03 2.37
N ALA A 74 4.34 -17.18 1.43
CA ALA A 74 2.98 -17.22 0.86
C ALA A 74 2.67 -18.55 0.14
N ALA A 75 3.67 -19.16 -0.50
CA ALA A 75 3.51 -20.43 -1.21
C ALA A 75 3.43 -21.63 -0.25
N GLU A 76 4.12 -21.55 0.89
CA GLU A 76 4.16 -22.56 1.94
C GLU A 76 2.89 -22.55 2.80
N GLU A 77 2.26 -21.38 2.99
CA GLU A 77 1.10 -21.20 3.89
C GLU A 77 -0.16 -20.65 3.17
N PRO A 78 -0.69 -21.35 2.14
CA PRO A 78 -1.78 -20.85 1.30
C PRO A 78 -3.11 -20.67 2.06
N GLU A 79 -3.33 -21.43 3.14
CA GLU A 79 -4.53 -21.27 3.97
C GLU A 79 -4.48 -19.97 4.79
N GLN A 80 -3.28 -19.60 5.26
CA GLN A 80 -3.06 -18.37 6.00
C GLN A 80 -3.20 -17.16 5.07
N VAL A 81 -2.67 -17.25 3.85
CA VAL A 81 -2.89 -16.25 2.77
C VAL A 81 -4.39 -16.00 2.58
N ARG A 82 -5.17 -17.04 2.30
CA ARG A 82 -6.62 -16.92 2.07
C ARG A 82 -7.35 -16.30 3.27
N THR A 83 -6.91 -16.63 4.48
CA THR A 83 -7.52 -16.11 5.71
C THR A 83 -7.26 -14.61 5.88
N LEU A 84 -6.03 -14.16 5.66
CA LEU A 84 -5.67 -12.75 5.77
C LEU A 84 -6.17 -11.92 4.59
N GLN A 85 -6.25 -12.51 3.40
CA GLN A 85 -6.88 -11.92 2.23
C GLN A 85 -8.36 -11.58 2.50
N ARG A 86 -9.15 -12.54 3.00
CA ARG A 86 -10.55 -12.27 3.37
C ARG A 86 -10.67 -11.15 4.39
N ARG A 87 -9.80 -11.12 5.40
CA ARG A 87 -9.78 -10.04 6.39
C ARG A 87 -9.50 -8.67 5.79
N LEU A 88 -8.64 -8.59 4.77
CA LEU A 88 -8.42 -7.35 4.03
C LEU A 88 -9.67 -6.93 3.24
N GLU A 89 -10.31 -7.87 2.57
CA GLU A 89 -11.53 -7.65 1.79
C GLU A 89 -12.74 -7.28 2.67
N GLU A 90 -12.76 -7.72 3.93
CA GLU A 90 -13.77 -7.31 4.92
C GLU A 90 -13.53 -5.91 5.47
N GLN A 91 -12.26 -5.46 5.54
CA GLN A 91 -11.92 -4.14 6.08
C GLN A 91 -11.97 -3.01 5.06
N PHE A 92 -11.57 -3.30 3.84
CA PHE A 92 -11.53 -2.31 2.77
C PHE A 92 -12.61 -2.64 1.74
N GLU A 93 -13.19 -1.60 1.15
CA GLU A 93 -13.99 -1.77 -0.07
C GLU A 93 -13.18 -2.54 -1.13
N PRO A 94 -13.83 -3.27 -2.05
CA PRO A 94 -13.14 -3.97 -3.13
C PRO A 94 -12.08 -3.07 -3.77
N LEU A 95 -10.93 -3.64 -4.11
CA LEU A 95 -9.86 -2.93 -4.80
C LEU A 95 -10.36 -2.65 -6.23
N GLU A 96 -11.21 -1.64 -6.40
CA GLU A 96 -11.69 -1.22 -7.72
C GLU A 96 -10.52 -0.59 -8.48
N ASP A 97 -10.41 -0.93 -9.77
CA ASP A 97 -9.44 -0.37 -10.71
C ASP A 97 -9.53 1.16 -10.70
N ALA A 98 -8.37 1.80 -10.70
CA ALA A 98 -8.20 3.23 -10.51
C ALA A 98 -8.90 4.07 -11.60
N ASP A 99 -10.12 4.52 -11.35
CA ASP A 99 -10.76 5.58 -12.13
C ASP A 99 -11.58 6.58 -11.28
N ALA A 100 -11.24 6.70 -9.99
CA ALA A 100 -11.90 7.65 -9.09
C ALA A 100 -10.91 8.63 -8.47
N THR A 101 -10.24 9.44 -9.31
CA THR A 101 -9.78 10.77 -8.90
C THR A 101 -11.00 11.65 -8.59
N GLY A 102 -11.55 11.52 -7.39
CA GLY A 102 -12.49 12.50 -6.86
C GLY A 102 -11.78 13.84 -6.74
N ALA A 103 -12.14 14.80 -7.59
CA ALA A 103 -11.63 16.16 -7.52
C ALA A 103 -12.07 16.79 -6.19
N VAL A 104 -11.17 16.81 -5.20
CA VAL A 104 -11.38 17.58 -3.98
C VAL A 104 -11.17 19.05 -4.34
N GLU A 105 -12.24 19.85 -4.25
CA GLU A 105 -12.18 21.30 -4.39
C GLU A 105 -11.24 21.89 -3.33
N MET A 106 -10.03 22.26 -3.75
CA MET A 106 -9.04 22.94 -2.90
C MET A 106 -9.13 24.45 -3.12
N ARG A 107 -8.96 25.23 -2.05
CA ARG A 107 -8.85 26.69 -2.16
C ARG A 107 -7.69 27.07 -3.09
N GLU A 108 -7.92 28.06 -3.93
CA GLU A 108 -6.92 28.68 -4.81
C GLU A 108 -5.66 29.05 -3.99
N GLY A 109 -4.48 28.63 -4.45
CA GLY A 109 -3.20 28.80 -3.74
C GLY A 109 -2.75 27.65 -2.83
N THR A 110 -3.66 26.83 -2.29
CA THR A 110 -3.27 25.63 -1.51
C THR A 110 -2.70 24.56 -2.42
N LYS A 111 -3.24 24.44 -3.64
CA LYS A 111 -2.80 23.48 -4.64
C LYS A 111 -1.37 23.77 -5.10
N GLU A 112 -1.05 25.02 -5.47
CA GLU A 112 0.33 25.40 -5.82
C GLU A 112 1.30 25.13 -4.67
N ARG A 113 0.93 25.51 -3.44
CA ARG A 113 1.81 25.32 -2.28
C ARG A 113 2.07 23.85 -1.96
N LEU A 114 1.07 22.98 -2.11
CA LEU A 114 1.26 21.54 -1.93
C LEU A 114 2.13 20.94 -3.04
N ALA A 115 2.00 21.42 -4.28
CA ALA A 115 2.87 21.00 -5.38
C ALA A 115 4.34 21.42 -5.16
N ASP A 116 4.59 22.64 -4.70
CA ASP A 116 5.94 23.12 -4.36
C ASP A 116 6.59 22.27 -3.27
N LEU A 117 5.78 21.81 -2.31
CA LEU A 117 6.19 20.93 -1.21
C LEU A 117 6.26 19.45 -1.61
N GLY A 118 5.84 19.08 -2.83
CA GLY A 118 5.86 17.72 -3.34
C GLY A 118 4.71 16.82 -2.88
N TYR A 119 3.64 17.38 -2.33
CA TYR A 119 2.44 16.66 -1.90
C TYR A 119 1.38 16.49 -2.99
N LEU A 120 1.42 17.34 -4.02
CA LEU A 120 0.60 17.21 -5.22
C LEU A 120 1.53 17.02 -6.40
#